data_AF-A0A1M6XW84-F1
#
_entry.id   AF-A0A1M6XW84-F1
#
_cell.length_a   1.000
_cell.length_b   1.000
_cell.length_c   1.000
_cell.angle_alpha   90.00
_cell.angle_beta   90.00
_cell.angle_gamma   90.00
#
_symmetry.space_group_name_H-M   'P 1'
#
loop_
_entity.id
_entity.type
_entity.pdbx_description
1 polymer ?
#
loop_
_entity_poly.entity_id
_entity_poly.type
_entity_poly.pdbx_seq_one_letter_code
_entity_poly.pdbx_strand_id
1 'polypeptide(L)'
;MKSTNLSRLLVGNVATLIFLLILAVIVIYLMVGDVNRMQEATTNYGYYLNAIYLIDNIARTYFFSCFLLMVYLVYINKQYSKWSVRLFYFVGLSVLAYYAFAGAYIDYVFKHLEPEYINNYQRLVHCLYTGPLHWIIIGYFFTPRILKDAQKLQEEQELTV
;
A
#
# COMPACT_ATOMS: atom_id res chain seq x y z
N MET A 1 6.56 -28.34 -15.70
CA MET A 1 6.67 -27.00 -15.09
C MET A 1 7.62 -27.07 -13.90
N LYS A 2 8.82 -26.48 -13.99
CA LYS A 2 9.72 -26.37 -12.83
C LYS A 2 9.16 -25.27 -11.91
N SER A 3 8.83 -25.65 -10.68
CA SER A 3 8.54 -24.70 -9.59
C SER A 3 9.79 -23.85 -9.34
N THR A 4 9.80 -22.62 -9.86
CA THR A 4 10.83 -21.63 -9.55
C THR A 4 10.52 -21.06 -8.18
N ASN A 5 11.20 -21.59 -7.16
CA ASN A 5 11.12 -21.05 -5.80
C ASN A 5 11.47 -19.55 -5.82
N LEU A 6 10.59 -18.72 -5.26
CA LEU A 6 10.73 -17.26 -5.10
C LEU A 6 12.11 -16.88 -4.53
N SER A 7 12.67 -17.74 -3.68
CA SER A 7 14.01 -17.58 -3.09
C SER A 7 15.17 -17.66 -4.09
N ARG A 8 15.09 -18.43 -5.17
CA ARG A 8 16.14 -18.45 -6.22
C ARG A 8 16.10 -17.22 -7.12
N LEU A 9 14.91 -16.65 -7.32
CA LEU A 9 14.70 -15.44 -8.14
C LEU A 9 15.18 -14.16 -7.45
N LEU A 10 15.11 -14.11 -6.11
CA LEU A 10 15.62 -12.98 -5.31
C LEU A 10 17.16 -12.96 -5.22
N VAL A 11 17.81 -14.12 -5.27
CA VAL A 11 19.28 -14.24 -5.20
C VAL A 11 19.98 -13.65 -6.43
N GLY A 12 19.29 -13.56 -7.58
CA GLY A 12 19.86 -12.98 -8.81
C GLY A 12 19.84 -11.45 -8.88
N ASN A 13 19.10 -10.76 -8.00
CA ASN A 13 18.86 -9.32 -8.08
C ASN A 13 19.18 -8.64 -6.73
N VAL A 14 20.44 -8.69 -6.34
CA VAL A 14 20.98 -8.14 -5.08
C VAL A 14 20.61 -6.66 -4.88
N ALA A 15 20.63 -5.85 -5.94
CA ALA A 15 20.24 -4.44 -5.87
C ALA A 15 18.76 -4.25 -5.51
N THR A 16 17.86 -5.07 -6.07
CA THR A 16 16.42 -5.04 -5.74
C THR A 16 16.20 -5.51 -4.30
N LEU A 17 16.93 -6.53 -3.85
CA LEU A 17 16.86 -7.02 -2.47
C LEU A 17 17.30 -5.94 -1.47
N ILE A 18 18.43 -5.27 -1.73
CA ILE A 18 18.94 -4.17 -0.90
C ILE A 18 17.94 -3.00 -0.87
N PHE A 19 17.40 -2.61 -2.02
CA PHE A 19 16.40 -1.54 -2.11
C PHE A 19 15.14 -1.87 -1.28
N LEU A 20 14.61 -3.09 -1.41
CA LEU A 20 13.45 -3.54 -0.63
C LEU A 20 13.75 -3.56 0.87
N LEU A 21 14.97 -3.94 1.26
CA LEU A 21 15.37 -4.00 2.66
C LEU A 21 15.53 -2.61 3.27
N ILE A 22 16.12 -1.66 2.55
CA ILE A 22 16.17 -0.24 2.95
C ILE A 22 14.75 0.32 3.11
N LEU A 23 13.88 0.05 2.14
CA LEU A 23 12.49 0.51 2.18
C LEU A 23 11.74 -0.08 3.38
N ALA A 24 11.93 -1.36 3.66
CA ALA A 24 11.33 -2.03 4.83
C ALA A 24 11.82 -1.41 6.14
N VAL A 25 13.11 -1.11 6.28
CA VAL A 25 13.67 -0.46 7.47
C VAL A 25 13.07 0.93 7.69
N ILE A 26 12.98 1.75 6.63
CA ILE A 26 12.38 3.09 6.70
C ILE A 26 10.93 3.01 7.16
N VAL A 27 10.14 2.10 6.57
CA VAL A 27 8.74 1.91 6.92
C VAL A 27 8.57 1.48 8.38
N ILE A 28 9.36 0.48 8.82
CA ILE A 28 9.30 0.01 10.21
C ILE A 28 9.66 1.16 11.17
N TYR A 29 10.68 1.95 10.85
CA TYR A 29 11.07 3.09 11.65
C TYR A 29 9.95 4.13 11.77
N LEU A 30 9.25 4.43 10.67
CA LEU A 30 8.10 5.35 10.67
C LEU A 30 6.96 4.80 11.52
N MET A 31 6.60 3.52 11.36
CA MET A 31 5.53 2.88 12.13
C MET A 31 5.85 2.84 13.64
N VAL A 32 7.09 2.50 14.02
CA VAL A 32 7.54 2.53 15.42
C VAL A 32 7.50 3.95 15.97
N GLY A 33 7.92 4.94 15.19
CA GLY A 33 7.84 6.34 15.56
C GLY A 33 6.41 6.79 15.85
N ASP A 34 5.45 6.40 15.01
CA ASP A 34 4.04 6.74 15.23
C ASP A 34 3.47 6.04 16.48
N VAL A 35 3.81 4.76 16.71
CA VAL A 35 3.41 4.03 17.92
C VAL A 35 3.96 4.69 19.18
N ASN A 36 5.24 5.08 19.19
CA ASN A 36 5.85 5.75 20.35
C ASN A 36 5.15 7.10 20.62
N ARG A 37 4.86 7.89 19.57
CA ARG A 37 4.12 9.15 19.72
C ARG A 37 2.68 8.96 20.19
N MET A 38 2.04 7.83 19.86
CA MET A 38 0.73 7.48 20.44
C MET A 38 0.84 7.19 21.93
N GLN A 39 1.89 6.48 22.37
CA GLN A 39 2.11 6.15 23.78
C GLN A 39 2.48 7.38 24.62
N GLU A 40 3.19 8.32 24.03
CA GLU A 40 3.59 9.59 24.66
C GLU A 40 2.52 10.69 24.57
N ALA A 41 1.39 10.42 23.92
CA ALA A 41 0.35 11.42 23.71
C ALA A 41 -0.32 11.83 25.03
N THR A 42 -0.30 13.13 25.31
CA THR A 42 -0.93 13.71 26.51
C THR A 42 -2.39 14.12 26.31
N THR A 43 -2.90 14.08 25.07
CA THR A 43 -4.26 14.47 24.68
C THR A 43 -4.88 13.43 23.77
N ASN A 44 -6.21 13.28 23.77
CA ASN A 44 -6.87 12.33 22.88
C ASN A 44 -6.68 12.74 21.41
N TYR A 45 -6.72 14.04 21.11
CA TYR A 45 -6.38 14.53 19.76
C TYR A 45 -4.99 14.10 19.31
N GLY A 46 -3.97 14.22 20.16
CA GLY A 46 -2.61 13.77 19.84
C GLY A 46 -2.54 12.26 19.60
N TYR A 47 -3.24 11.47 20.40
CA TYR A 47 -3.35 10.03 20.21
C TYR A 47 -3.97 9.68 18.85
N TYR A 48 -5.14 10.24 18.54
CA TYR A 48 -5.86 9.96 17.29
C TYR A 48 -5.13 10.47 16.05
N LEU A 49 -4.43 11.60 16.14
CA LEU A 49 -3.59 12.10 15.05
C LEU A 49 -2.47 11.11 14.71
N ASN A 50 -1.76 10.60 15.71
CA ASN A 50 -0.69 9.63 15.51
C ASN A 50 -1.23 8.26 15.07
N ALA A 51 -2.41 7.85 15.57
CA ALA A 51 -3.08 6.65 15.11
C ALA A 51 -3.46 6.74 13.61
N ILE A 52 -3.93 7.91 13.17
CA ILE A 52 -4.23 8.15 11.75
C ILE A 52 -2.96 8.12 10.91
N TYR A 53 -1.85 8.72 11.37
CA TYR A 53 -0.57 8.62 10.66
C TYR A 53 -0.09 7.17 10.55
N LEU A 54 -0.24 6.38 11.62
CA LEU A 54 0.10 4.97 11.59
C LEU A 54 -0.76 4.21 10.56
N ILE A 55 -2.07 4.42 10.56
CA ILE A 55 -3.01 3.78 9.61
C ILE A 55 -2.67 4.19 8.16
N ASP A 56 -2.41 5.47 7.92
CA ASP A 56 -2.00 5.98 6.59
C ASP A 56 -0.67 5.38 6.14
N ASN A 57 0.34 5.30 7.03
CA ASN A 57 1.63 4.70 6.74
C ASN A 57 1.55 3.20 6.44
N ILE A 58 0.71 2.46 7.18
CA ILE A 58 0.42 1.05 6.91
C ILE A 58 -0.23 0.91 5.52
N ALA A 59 -1.25 1.71 5.23
CA ALA A 59 -1.95 1.66 3.94
C ALA A 59 -1.02 1.99 2.76
N ARG A 60 -0.23 3.07 2.86
CA ARG A 60 0.75 3.46 1.84
C ARG A 60 1.76 2.35 1.59
N THR A 61 2.29 1.76 2.65
CA THR A 61 3.25 0.64 2.55
C THR A 61 2.61 -0.54 1.84
N TYR A 62 1.41 -0.93 2.25
CA TYR A 62 0.67 -2.04 1.67
C TYR A 62 0.43 -1.83 0.16
N PHE A 63 -0.15 -0.69 -0.22
CA PHE A 63 -0.44 -0.39 -1.62
C PHE A 63 0.83 -0.29 -2.48
N PHE A 64 1.87 0.36 -1.95
CA PHE A 64 3.16 0.45 -2.62
C PHE A 64 3.82 -0.92 -2.81
N SER A 65 3.69 -1.81 -1.83
CA SER A 65 4.21 -3.18 -1.92
C SER A 65 3.48 -4.00 -2.99
N CYS A 66 2.15 -3.88 -3.06
CA CYS A 66 1.36 -4.49 -4.12
C CYS A 66 1.74 -3.97 -5.51
N PHE A 67 2.00 -2.66 -5.64
CA PHE A 67 2.50 -2.07 -6.88
C PHE A 67 3.84 -2.64 -7.31
N LEU A 68 4.82 -2.65 -6.41
CA LEU A 68 6.14 -3.21 -6.68
C LEU A 68 6.06 -4.68 -7.08
N LEU A 69 5.19 -5.44 -6.44
CA LEU A 69 4.95 -6.85 -6.79
C LEU A 69 4.38 -6.98 -8.21
N MET A 70 3.41 -6.14 -8.61
CA MET A 70 2.90 -6.13 -9.98
C MET A 70 3.99 -5.76 -11.00
N VAL A 71 4.77 -4.71 -10.73
CA VAL A 71 5.88 -4.28 -11.59
C VAL A 71 6.94 -5.37 -11.72
N TYR A 72 7.30 -6.03 -10.62
CA TYR A 72 8.25 -7.14 -10.61
C TYR A 72 7.78 -8.32 -11.46
N LEU A 73 6.51 -8.72 -11.31
CA LEU A 73 5.95 -9.84 -12.07
C LEU A 73 5.91 -9.55 -13.58
N VAL A 74 5.47 -8.35 -13.96
CA VAL A 74 5.27 -7.98 -15.37
C VAL A 74 6.59 -7.62 -16.06
N TYR A 75 7.42 -6.77 -15.45
CA TYR A 75 8.60 -6.23 -16.16
C TYR A 75 9.90 -6.97 -15.87
N ILE A 76 10.10 -7.48 -14.65
CA ILE A 76 11.35 -8.15 -14.27
C ILE A 76 11.28 -9.63 -14.63
N ASN A 77 10.25 -10.32 -14.15
CA ASN A 77 10.09 -11.76 -14.42
C ASN A 77 9.55 -12.03 -15.82
N LYS A 78 9.00 -11.01 -16.51
CA LYS A 78 8.35 -11.12 -17.83
C LYS A 78 7.41 -12.32 -17.94
N GLN A 79 6.73 -12.64 -16.83
CA GLN A 79 5.90 -13.81 -16.75
C GLN A 79 4.46 -13.36 -16.60
N TYR A 80 3.63 -13.63 -17.61
CA TYR A 80 2.20 -13.53 -17.39
C TYR A 80 1.81 -14.55 -16.33
N SER A 81 1.12 -14.06 -15.32
CA SER A 81 0.61 -14.86 -14.24
C SER A 81 -0.80 -14.38 -13.97
N LYS A 82 -1.77 -15.30 -13.91
CA LYS A 82 -3.14 -15.00 -13.45
C LYS A 82 -3.13 -14.27 -12.10
N TRP A 83 -2.05 -14.41 -11.33
CA TRP A 83 -1.79 -13.67 -10.10
C TRP A 83 -1.66 -12.15 -10.28
N SER A 84 -1.13 -11.64 -11.39
CA SER A 84 -1.01 -10.19 -11.64
C SER A 84 -2.38 -9.51 -11.76
N VAL A 85 -3.30 -10.16 -12.50
CA VAL A 85 -4.69 -9.69 -12.64
C VAL A 85 -5.47 -9.84 -11.33
N ARG A 86 -5.31 -10.97 -10.62
CA ARG A 86 -5.92 -11.16 -9.30
C ARG A 86 -5.43 -10.15 -8.28
N LEU A 87 -4.14 -9.83 -8.29
CA LEU A 87 -3.53 -8.82 -7.41
C LEU A 87 -4.11 -7.44 -7.69
N PHE A 88 -4.35 -7.09 -8.96
CA PHE A 88 -5.04 -5.85 -9.31
C PHE A 88 -6.46 -5.77 -8.71
N TYR A 89 -7.28 -6.80 -8.91
CA TYR A 89 -8.64 -6.83 -8.35
C TYR A 89 -8.62 -6.81 -6.82
N PHE A 90 -7.69 -7.54 -6.20
CA PHE A 90 -7.51 -7.57 -4.76
C PHE A 90 -7.15 -6.18 -4.22
N VAL A 91 -6.23 -5.47 -4.87
CA VAL A 91 -5.89 -4.10 -4.50
C VAL A 91 -7.09 -3.17 -4.62
N GLY A 92 -7.88 -3.28 -5.70
CA GLY A 92 -9.11 -2.50 -5.86
C GLY A 92 -10.12 -2.73 -4.72
N LEU A 93 -10.34 -3.99 -4.34
CA LEU A 93 -11.20 -4.33 -3.20
C LEU A 93 -10.64 -3.81 -1.87
N SER A 94 -9.33 -3.93 -1.65
CA SER A 94 -8.66 -3.41 -0.44
C SER A 94 -8.77 -1.89 -0.33
N VAL A 95 -8.75 -1.16 -1.45
CA VAL A 95 -9.01 0.30 -1.46
C VAL A 95 -10.43 0.57 -0.96
N LEU A 96 -11.44 -0.10 -1.50
CA LEU A 96 -12.83 0.09 -1.05
C LEU A 96 -13.02 -0.24 0.43
N ALA A 97 -12.44 -1.36 0.88
CA ALA A 97 -12.45 -1.76 2.28
C ALA A 97 -11.77 -0.72 3.18
N TYR A 98 -10.65 -0.14 2.72
CA TYR A 98 -9.97 0.94 3.43
C TYR A 98 -10.85 2.17 3.57
N TYR A 99 -11.50 2.64 2.49
CA TYR A 99 -12.38 3.82 2.56
C TYR A 99 -13.56 3.60 3.51
N ALA A 100 -14.16 2.40 3.51
CA ALA A 100 -15.23 2.05 4.45
C ALA A 100 -14.74 2.05 5.91
N PHE A 101 -13.58 1.43 6.16
CA PHE A 101 -12.95 1.44 7.48
C PHE A 101 -12.58 2.86 7.94
N ALA A 102 -11.99 3.65 7.05
CA ALA A 102 -11.58 5.02 7.33
C ALA A 102 -12.77 5.90 7.70
N GLY A 103 -13.91 5.75 7.02
CA GLY A 103 -15.16 6.43 7.36
C GLY A 103 -15.64 6.08 8.77
N ALA A 104 -15.73 4.78 9.08
CA ALA A 104 -16.15 4.31 10.40
C ALA A 104 -15.18 4.75 11.52
N TYR A 105 -13.88 4.75 11.24
CA TYR A 105 -12.86 5.18 12.19
C TYR A 105 -12.94 6.68 12.48
N ILE A 106 -13.11 7.49 11.44
CA ILE A 106 -13.26 8.95 11.56
C ILE A 106 -14.52 9.33 12.33
N ASP A 107 -15.65 8.64 12.09
CA ASP A 107 -16.87 8.81 12.89
C ASP A 107 -16.66 8.43 14.37
N TYR A 108 -15.88 7.39 14.62
CA TYR A 108 -15.50 7.02 15.99
C TYR A 108 -14.64 8.11 16.64
N VAL A 109 -13.62 8.63 15.94
CA VAL A 109 -12.77 9.72 16.44
C VAL A 109 -13.60 10.96 16.74
N PHE A 110 -14.52 11.34 15.85
CA PHE A 110 -15.39 12.52 16.05
C PHE A 110 -16.18 12.46 17.36
N LYS A 111 -16.71 11.28 17.71
CA LYS A 111 -17.51 11.08 18.93
C LYS A 111 -16.68 11.13 20.21
N HIS A 112 -15.37 10.92 20.14
CA HIS A 112 -14.47 10.83 21.29
C HIS A 112 -13.45 11.97 21.34
N LEU A 113 -13.55 12.94 20.43
CA LEU A 113 -12.68 14.11 20.40
C LEU A 113 -13.18 15.16 21.38
N GLU A 114 -12.27 15.84 22.07
CA GLU A 114 -12.65 16.98 22.90
C GLU A 114 -13.19 18.13 22.03
N PRO A 115 -14.20 18.90 22.52
CA PRO A 115 -14.80 19.99 21.76
C PRO A 115 -13.79 21.03 21.24
N GLU A 116 -12.72 21.25 22.00
CA GLU A 116 -11.63 22.17 21.71
C GLU A 116 -10.88 21.83 20.42
N TYR A 117 -10.88 20.55 20.01
CA TYR A 117 -10.16 20.07 18.84
C TYR A 117 -11.08 19.80 17.63
N ILE A 118 -12.39 20.08 17.71
CA ILE A 118 -13.32 19.85 16.59
C ILE A 118 -12.89 20.61 15.33
N ASN A 119 -12.35 21.83 15.48
CA ASN A 119 -11.85 22.60 14.33
C ASN A 119 -10.67 21.92 13.62
N ASN A 120 -9.93 21.06 14.32
CA ASN A 120 -8.81 20.29 13.78
C ASN A 120 -9.25 18.95 13.16
N TYR A 121 -10.52 18.58 13.26
CA TYR A 121 -11.06 17.33 12.73
C TYR A 121 -10.87 17.18 11.22
N GLN A 122 -11.00 18.28 10.46
CA GLN A 122 -10.76 18.28 9.01
C GLN A 122 -9.33 17.83 8.66
N ARG A 123 -8.35 18.16 9.51
CA ARG A 123 -6.97 17.71 9.33
C ARG A 123 -6.84 16.21 9.53
N LEU A 124 -7.51 15.65 10.53
CA LEU A 124 -7.53 14.20 10.79
C LEU A 124 -8.13 13.44 9.59
N VAL A 125 -9.26 13.93 9.08
CA VAL A 125 -9.91 13.43 7.87
C VAL A 125 -8.96 13.47 6.68
N HIS A 126 -8.36 14.64 6.41
CA HIS A 126 -7.44 14.80 5.29
C HIS A 126 -6.26 13.84 5.37
N CYS A 127 -5.61 13.73 6.54
CA CYS A 127 -4.49 12.82 6.74
C CYS A 127 -4.84 11.36 6.44
N LEU A 128 -6.02 10.89 6.88
CA LEU A 128 -6.43 9.51 6.69
C LEU A 128 -6.68 9.14 5.22
N TYR A 129 -7.22 10.07 4.42
CA TYR A 129 -7.53 9.80 3.02
C TYR A 129 -6.39 10.09 2.05
N THR A 130 -5.33 10.79 2.50
CA THR A 130 -4.24 11.24 1.62
C THR A 130 -3.51 10.07 0.96
N GLY A 131 -3.04 9.07 1.71
CA GLY A 131 -2.28 7.94 1.14
C GLY A 131 -3.05 7.11 0.10
N PRO A 132 -4.28 6.64 0.41
CA PRO A 132 -5.11 5.93 -0.55
C PRO A 132 -5.44 6.75 -1.80
N LEU A 133 -5.64 8.07 -1.68
CA LEU A 133 -5.85 8.95 -2.84
C LEU A 133 -4.62 8.98 -3.76
N HIS A 134 -3.41 9.07 -3.20
CA HIS A 134 -2.18 8.97 -3.99
C HIS A 134 -2.10 7.62 -4.72
N TRP A 135 -2.51 6.54 -4.05
CA TRP A 135 -2.57 5.23 -4.67
C TRP A 135 -3.57 5.16 -5.83
N ILE A 136 -4.76 5.72 -5.70
CA ILE A 136 -5.74 5.78 -6.80
C ILE A 136 -5.14 6.51 -8.00
N ILE A 137 -4.46 7.63 -7.77
CA ILE A 137 -3.80 8.41 -8.83
C ILE A 137 -2.73 7.56 -9.53
N ILE A 138 -1.83 6.94 -8.77
CA ILE A 138 -0.78 6.07 -9.33
C ILE A 138 -1.42 4.89 -10.09
N GLY A 139 -2.43 4.25 -9.50
CA GLY A 139 -3.15 3.14 -10.13
C GLY A 139 -3.79 3.54 -11.45
N TYR A 140 -4.43 4.71 -11.49
CA TYR A 140 -5.07 5.22 -12.71
C TYR A 140 -4.06 5.44 -13.85
N PHE A 141 -2.89 6.01 -13.58
CA PHE A 141 -1.89 6.29 -14.63
C PHE A 141 -1.08 5.05 -15.04
N PHE A 142 -0.66 4.22 -14.09
CA PHE A 142 0.30 3.15 -14.35
C PHE A 142 -0.36 1.80 -14.56
N THR A 143 -1.46 1.48 -13.87
CA THR A 143 -2.05 0.15 -13.93
C THR A 143 -2.62 -0.25 -15.29
N PRO A 144 -3.29 0.64 -16.06
CA PRO A 144 -3.75 0.28 -17.40
C PRO A 144 -2.61 -0.14 -18.33
N ARG A 145 -1.45 0.50 -18.20
CA ARG A 145 -0.26 0.15 -18.97
C ARG A 145 0.29 -1.21 -18.54
N ILE A 146 0.42 -1.43 -17.22
CA ILE A 146 0.87 -2.71 -16.67
C ILE A 146 -0.04 -3.87 -17.10
N LEU A 147 -1.36 -3.67 -17.11
CA LEU A 147 -2.32 -4.68 -17.52
C LEU A 147 -2.24 -4.98 -19.02
N LYS A 148 -2.08 -3.95 -19.87
CA LYS A 148 -1.86 -4.13 -21.32
C LYS A 148 -0.58 -4.91 -21.60
N ASP A 149 0.52 -4.56 -20.91
CA ASP A 149 1.80 -5.26 -21.08
C ASP A 149 1.71 -6.71 -20.58
N ALA A 150 0.97 -6.95 -19.49
CA ALA A 150 0.69 -8.31 -19.00
C ALA A 150 -0.12 -9.15 -20.01
N GLN A 151 -1.12 -8.56 -20.69
CA GLN A 151 -1.88 -9.24 -21.73
C GLN A 151 -1.02 -9.62 -22.93
N LYS A 152 -0.13 -8.71 -23.38
CA LYS A 152 0.82 -9.03 -24.46
C LYS A 152 1.75 -10.18 -24.09
N LEU A 153 2.25 -10.21 -22.85
CA LEU A 153 3.06 -11.31 -22.35
C LEU A 153 2.28 -12.63 -22.32
N GLN A 154 0.95 -12.60 -22.10
CA GLN A 154 0.12 -13.80 -22.19
C GLN A 154 0.09 -14.32 -23.63
N GLU A 155 -0.19 -13.45 -24.60
CA GLU A 155 -0.23 -13.81 -26.02
C GLU A 155 1.12 -14.37 -26.50
N GLU A 156 2.23 -13.73 -26.13
CA GLU A 156 3.59 -14.19 -26.47
C GLU A 156 3.88 -15.58 -25.89
N GLN A 157 3.47 -15.85 -24.64
CA GLN A 157 3.64 -17.16 -23.99
C GLN A 157 2.76 -18.25 -24.60
N GLU A 158 1.52 -17.91 -24.99
CA GLU A 158 0.62 -18.86 -25.66
C GLU A 158 1.13 -19.22 -27.07
N LEU A 159 1.81 -18.30 -27.75
CA LEU A 159 2.42 -18.54 -29.08
C LEU A 159 3.73 -19.34 -29.03
N THR A 160 4.42 -19.38 -27.89
CA THR A 160 5.71 -20.11 -27.74
C THR A 160 5.57 -21.54 -27.22
N VAL A 161 4.40 -21.92 -26.72
CA VAL A 161 4.07 -23.29 -26.25
C VAL A 161 3.45 -24.10 -27.38
#